data_AF-A0A1Y4HXX1-F1
#
_entry.id   AF-A0A1Y4HXX1-F1
#
_cell.length_a   1.000
_cell.length_b   1.000
_cell.length_c   1.000
_cell.angle_alpha   90.00
_cell.angle_beta   90.00
_cell.angle_gamma   90.00
#
_symmetry.space_group_name_H-M   'P 1'
#
loop_
_entity.id
_entity.type
_entity.pdbx_description
1 polymer ?
#
loop_
_entity_poly.entity_id
_entity_poly.type
_entity_poly.pdbx_seq_one_letter_code
_entity_poly.pdbx_strand_id
1 'polypeptide(L)'
;MNFFSRFQYWLQRFFYGRYGGDQLNWALLILYLLLWLLGVVTRIVVFPILSWLLFFLVLFRMLSRNTAKRWAENQKFLRVWNKVKGFFTTRAAQWRDKDHRYYKCPKCKNKLRVPRGKGKIQITCPVCRTEFIRKT
;
A
#
# COMPACT_ATOMS: atom_id res chain seq x y z
N MET A 1 -39.98 -12.46 -4.46
CA MET A 1 -38.75 -11.73 -4.06
C MET A 1 -38.15 -12.45 -2.86
N ASN A 2 -36.92 -12.96 -2.99
CA ASN A 2 -36.27 -13.79 -1.97
C ASN A 2 -35.94 -12.99 -0.69
N PHE A 3 -36.01 -13.60 0.49
CA PHE A 3 -35.65 -12.99 1.78
C PHE A 3 -34.30 -12.26 1.73
N PHE A 4 -33.29 -12.89 1.12
CA PHE A 4 -31.96 -12.32 0.90
C PHE A 4 -31.98 -10.99 0.14
N SER A 5 -32.84 -10.86 -0.88
CA SER A 5 -32.94 -9.61 -1.64
C SER A 5 -33.52 -8.48 -0.80
N ARG A 6 -34.54 -8.75 0.04
CA ARG A 6 -35.14 -7.75 0.95
C ARG A 6 -34.13 -7.27 1.99
N PHE A 7 -33.35 -8.20 2.56
CA PHE A 7 -32.27 -7.87 3.49
C PHE A 7 -31.18 -7.02 2.85
N GLN A 8 -30.76 -7.34 1.63
CA GLN A 8 -29.79 -6.55 0.88
C GLN A 8 -30.27 -5.11 0.62
N TYR A 9 -31.51 -4.92 0.17
CA TYR A 9 -32.07 -3.59 -0.05
C TYR A 9 -32.18 -2.78 1.25
N TRP A 10 -32.53 -3.45 2.36
CA TRP A 10 -32.55 -2.82 3.68
C TRP A 10 -31.16 -2.36 4.13
N LEU A 11 -30.13 -3.20 3.96
CA LEU A 11 -28.74 -2.83 4.24
C LEU A 11 -28.26 -1.68 3.35
N GLN A 12 -28.54 -1.73 2.05
CA GLN A 12 -28.16 -0.66 1.12
C GLN A 12 -28.80 0.67 1.52
N ARG A 13 -30.07 0.68 1.91
CA ARG A 13 -30.77 1.87 2.41
C ARG A 13 -30.18 2.37 3.73
N PHE A 14 -29.72 1.47 4.60
CA PHE A 14 -29.02 1.84 5.83
C PHE A 14 -27.65 2.46 5.55
N PHE A 15 -26.87 1.95 4.60
CA PHE A 15 -25.58 2.55 4.24
C PHE A 15 -25.71 3.78 3.33
N TYR A 16 -26.89 4.05 2.79
CA TYR A 16 -27.16 5.21 1.94
C TYR A 16 -26.87 6.53 2.68
N GLY A 17 -26.04 7.39 2.08
CA GLY A 17 -25.64 8.68 2.65
C GLY A 17 -24.56 8.59 3.75
N ARG A 18 -23.98 7.41 4.01
CA ARG A 18 -22.80 7.23 4.87
C ARG A 18 -21.54 7.09 4.01
N TYR A 19 -20.37 7.29 4.62
CA TYR A 19 -19.11 7.25 3.89
C TYR A 19 -18.75 5.84 3.37
N GLY A 20 -19.04 4.79 4.15
CA GLY A 20 -18.77 3.40 3.76
C GLY A 20 -17.31 2.98 4.00
N GLY A 21 -16.87 1.95 3.27
CA GLY A 21 -15.52 1.39 3.39
C GLY A 21 -14.50 2.10 2.49
N ASP A 22 -13.40 2.57 3.06
CA ASP A 22 -12.25 3.18 2.36
C ASP A 22 -10.98 2.32 2.51
N GLN A 23 -9.91 2.72 1.80
CA GLN A 23 -8.61 2.02 1.85
C GLN A 23 -7.96 2.12 3.24
N LEU A 24 -8.18 3.22 3.96
CA LEU A 24 -7.74 3.37 5.34
C LEU A 24 -8.49 2.39 6.28
N ASN A 25 -9.80 2.22 6.15
CA ASN A 25 -10.56 1.24 6.93
C ASN A 25 -10.07 -0.18 6.64
N TRP A 26 -9.79 -0.53 5.38
CA TRP A 26 -9.17 -1.82 5.06
C TRP A 26 -7.80 -2.00 5.72
N ALA A 27 -6.94 -0.96 5.70
CA ALA A 27 -5.65 -1.01 6.38
C ALA A 27 -5.80 -1.18 7.91
N LEU A 28 -6.77 -0.49 8.52
CA LEU A 28 -7.09 -0.62 9.94
C LEU A 28 -7.67 -1.99 10.29
N LEU A 29 -8.49 -2.58 9.41
CA LEU A 29 -9.02 -3.94 9.58
C LEU A 29 -7.91 -5.00 9.50
N ILE A 30 -6.97 -4.84 8.56
CA ILE A 30 -5.79 -5.73 8.48
C ILE A 30 -4.94 -5.58 9.74
N LEU A 31 -4.69 -4.34 10.20
CA LEU A 31 -3.95 -4.09 11.43
C LEU A 31 -4.66 -4.71 12.65
N TYR A 32 -5.98 -4.57 12.74
CA TYR A 32 -6.80 -5.25 13.74
C TYR A 32 -6.59 -6.76 13.73
N LEU A 33 -6.68 -7.39 12.55
CA LEU A 33 -6.52 -8.85 12.42
C LEU A 33 -5.12 -9.30 12.86
N LEU A 34 -4.08 -8.54 12.48
CA LEU A 34 -2.70 -8.84 12.87
C LEU A 34 -2.50 -8.70 14.39
N LEU A 35 -3.02 -7.63 15.01
CA LEU A 35 -2.92 -7.43 16.45
C LEU A 35 -3.69 -8.48 17.24
N TRP A 36 -4.87 -8.88 16.74
CA TRP A 36 -5.65 -9.95 17.35
C TRP A 36 -4.90 -11.29 17.30
N LEU A 37 -4.32 -11.65 16.14
CA LEU A 37 -3.47 -12.84 15.99
C LEU A 37 -2.26 -12.81 16.92
N LEU A 38 -1.56 -11.67 16.99
CA LEU A 38 -0.42 -11.50 17.89
C LEU A 38 -0.83 -11.60 19.37
N GLY A 39 -2.00 -11.08 19.73
CA GLY A 39 -2.56 -11.21 21.07
C GLY A 39 -2.81 -12.68 21.46
N VAL A 40 -3.32 -13.49 20.53
CA VAL A 40 -3.54 -14.92 20.75
C VAL A 40 -2.22 -15.66 20.99
N VAL A 41 -1.16 -15.33 20.24
CA VAL A 41 0.15 -15.98 20.35
C VAL A 41 0.90 -15.55 21.61
N THR A 42 0.95 -14.23 21.88
CA THR A 42 1.76 -13.67 22.98
C THR A 42 1.04 -13.69 24.33
N ARG A 43 -0.29 -13.87 24.35
CA ARG A 43 -1.16 -13.81 25.54
C ARG A 43 -1.06 -12.51 26.35
N ILE A 44 -0.51 -11.44 25.77
CA ILE A 44 -0.43 -10.13 26.40
C ILE A 44 -1.79 -9.43 26.25
N VAL A 45 -2.35 -8.97 27.38
CA VAL A 45 -3.71 -8.39 27.47
C VAL A 45 -3.83 -7.05 26.70
N VAL A 46 -2.72 -6.36 26.45
CA VAL A 46 -2.72 -5.07 25.73
C VAL A 46 -3.16 -5.22 24.26
N PHE A 47 -2.74 -6.28 23.57
CA PHE A 47 -3.06 -6.50 22.16
C PHE A 47 -4.55 -6.68 21.85
N PRO A 48 -5.33 -7.51 22.59
CA PRO A 48 -6.76 -7.61 22.38
C PRO A 48 -7.51 -6.31 22.72
N ILE A 49 -7.10 -5.57 23.75
CA ILE A 49 -7.70 -4.26 24.08
C ILE A 49 -7.52 -3.29 22.91
N LEU A 50 -6.31 -3.18 22.38
CA LEU A 50 -6.02 -2.31 21.24
C LEU A 50 -6.78 -2.74 19.98
N SER A 51 -6.92 -4.06 19.77
CA SER A 51 -7.69 -4.62 18.65
C SER A 51 -9.16 -4.22 18.72
N TRP A 52 -9.80 -4.36 19.88
CA TRP A 52 -11.17 -3.91 20.09
C TRP A 52 -11.33 -2.40 19.83
N LEU A 53 -10.40 -1.59 20.32
CA LEU A 53 -10.41 -0.14 20.08
C LEU A 53 -10.33 0.20 18.58
N LEU A 54 -9.46 -0.48 17.82
CA LEU A 54 -9.38 -0.31 16.37
C LEU A 54 -10.66 -0.74 15.67
N PHE A 55 -11.26 -1.85 16.09
CA PHE A 55 -12.52 -2.34 15.53
C PHE A 55 -13.65 -1.31 15.71
N PHE A 56 -13.82 -0.76 16.92
CA PHE A 56 -14.80 0.30 17.18
C PHE A 56 -14.50 1.57 16.37
N LEU A 57 -13.23 1.93 16.21
CA LEU A 57 -12.82 3.07 15.40
C LEU A 57 -13.20 2.88 13.93
N VAL A 58 -13.00 1.67 13.37
CA VAL A 58 -13.40 1.36 11.98
C VAL A 58 -14.92 1.47 11.82
N LEU A 59 -15.69 0.91 12.75
CA LEU A 59 -17.16 1.02 12.72
C LEU A 59 -17.62 2.48 12.78
N PHE A 60 -17.05 3.27 13.69
CA PHE A 60 -17.34 4.70 13.82
C PHE A 60 -17.01 5.46 12.53
N ARG A 61 -15.88 5.16 11.87
CA ARG A 61 -15.50 5.75 10.58
C ARG A 61 -16.48 5.38 9.47
N MET A 62 -16.86 4.10 9.36
CA MET A 62 -17.80 3.63 8.34
C MET A 62 -19.19 4.26 8.50
N LEU A 63 -19.65 4.42 9.74
CA LEU A 63 -20.97 4.97 10.08
C LEU A 63 -21.02 6.51 10.07
N SER A 64 -19.86 7.17 9.96
CA SER A 64 -19.74 8.63 9.95
C SER A 64 -20.49 9.25 8.76
N ARG A 65 -21.32 10.26 9.05
CA ARG A 65 -22.04 11.06 8.04
C ARG A 65 -21.18 12.14 7.37
N ASN A 66 -20.06 12.53 7.98
CA ASN A 66 -19.19 13.57 7.42
C ASN A 66 -18.22 12.97 6.38
N THR A 67 -18.69 12.84 5.14
CA THR A 67 -17.93 12.22 4.05
C THR A 67 -16.70 13.04 3.63
N ALA A 68 -16.78 14.37 3.62
CA ALA A 68 -15.69 15.25 3.19
C ALA A 68 -14.46 15.15 4.12
N LYS A 69 -14.67 15.18 5.44
CA LYS A 69 -13.56 15.02 6.41
C LYS A 69 -12.92 13.63 6.31
N ARG A 70 -13.74 12.58 6.17
CA ARG A 70 -13.24 11.19 6.04
C ARG A 70 -12.47 10.98 4.75
N TRP A 71 -12.93 11.56 3.65
CA TRP A 71 -12.21 11.56 2.39
C TRP A 71 -10.84 12.24 2.51
N ALA A 72 -10.76 13.41 3.17
CA ALA A 72 -9.48 14.10 3.39
C ALA A 72 -8.49 13.26 4.24
N GLU A 73 -8.98 12.55 5.25
CA GLU A 73 -8.17 11.60 6.03
C GLU A 73 -7.65 10.45 5.15
N ASN A 74 -8.49 9.85 4.32
CA ASN A 74 -8.09 8.78 3.41
C ASN A 74 -7.08 9.28 2.36
N GLN A 75 -7.23 10.51 1.84
CA GLN A 75 -6.23 11.11 0.93
C GLN A 75 -4.88 11.32 1.60
N LYS A 76 -4.86 11.75 2.87
CA LYS A 76 -3.60 11.84 3.66
C LYS A 76 -2.93 10.48 3.78
N PHE A 77 -3.71 9.44 4.12
CA PHE A 77 -3.21 8.06 4.17
C PHE A 77 -2.67 7.60 2.81
N LEU A 78 -3.42 7.81 1.73
CA LEU A 78 -3.01 7.40 0.39
C LEU A 78 -1.72 8.05 -0.08
N ARG A 79 -1.47 9.32 0.25
CA ARG A 79 -0.21 9.97 -0.09
C ARG A 79 0.99 9.28 0.52
N VAL A 80 0.85 8.77 1.75
CA VAL A 80 1.91 7.99 2.42
C VAL A 80 1.96 6.58 1.83
N TRP A 81 0.80 5.92 1.74
CA TRP A 81 0.68 4.55 1.25
C TRP A 81 1.19 4.40 -0.18
N ASN A 82 0.90 5.34 -1.08
CA ASN A 82 1.35 5.30 -2.47
C ASN A 82 2.87 5.45 -2.60
N LYS A 83 3.53 6.21 -1.72
CA LYS A 83 5.01 6.27 -1.68
C LYS A 83 5.59 4.92 -1.27
N VAL A 84 5.03 4.31 -0.23
CA VAL A 84 5.44 2.99 0.27
C VAL A 84 5.21 1.93 -0.80
N LYS A 85 3.99 1.84 -1.32
CA LYS A 85 3.60 0.93 -2.40
C LYS A 85 4.49 1.13 -3.64
N GLY A 86 4.73 2.38 -4.05
CA GLY A 86 5.59 2.71 -5.18
C GLY A 86 7.04 2.22 -5.02
N PHE A 87 7.58 2.28 -3.80
CA PHE A 87 8.90 1.72 -3.50
C PHE A 87 8.93 0.20 -3.66
N PHE A 88 7.94 -0.50 -3.08
CA PHE A 88 7.85 -1.95 -3.18
C PHE A 88 7.55 -2.43 -4.60
N THR A 89 6.66 -1.77 -5.35
CA THR A 89 6.33 -2.15 -6.73
C THR A 89 7.52 -1.93 -7.66
N THR A 90 8.25 -0.82 -7.51
CA THR A 90 9.47 -0.56 -8.27
C THR A 90 10.51 -1.64 -7.99
N ARG A 91 10.72 -2.00 -6.72
CA ARG A 91 11.68 -3.04 -6.34
C ARG A 91 11.24 -4.42 -6.84
N ALA A 92 9.96 -4.77 -6.71
CA ALA A 92 9.42 -6.02 -7.22
C ALA A 92 9.49 -6.11 -8.76
N ALA A 93 9.27 -5.00 -9.47
CA ALA A 93 9.46 -4.93 -10.92
C ALA A 93 10.94 -5.15 -11.30
N GLN A 94 11.88 -4.53 -10.58
CA GLN A 94 13.31 -4.75 -10.78
C GLN A 94 13.75 -6.19 -10.47
N TRP A 95 13.11 -6.85 -9.50
CA TRP A 95 13.38 -8.25 -9.17
C TRP A 95 12.84 -9.21 -10.23
N ARG A 96 11.70 -8.88 -10.85
CA ARG A 96 11.14 -9.64 -11.98
C ARG A 96 11.92 -9.43 -13.28
N ASP A 97 12.53 -8.26 -13.47
CA ASP A 97 13.40 -7.99 -14.62
C ASP A 97 14.76 -8.71 -14.46
N LYS A 98 14.76 -10.01 -14.80
CA LYS A 98 15.94 -10.88 -14.73
C LYS A 98 16.95 -10.56 -15.83
N ASP A 99 16.50 -10.01 -16.95
CA ASP A 99 17.33 -9.74 -18.13
C ASP A 99 18.11 -8.44 -18.02
N HIS A 100 17.72 -7.53 -17.12
CA HIS A 100 18.36 -6.22 -16.96
C HIS A 100 18.89 -5.98 -15.56
N ARG A 101 19.98 -5.24 -15.46
CA ARG A 101 20.56 -4.72 -14.22
C ARG A 101 20.43 -3.20 -14.24
N TYR A 102 20.15 -2.64 -13.06
CA TYR A 102 19.98 -1.21 -12.89
C TYR A 102 21.22 -0.63 -12.22
N TYR A 103 21.86 0.34 -12.88
CA TYR A 103 23.00 1.08 -12.33
C TYR A 103 22.62 2.53 -12.08
N LYS A 104 23.28 3.19 -11.13
CA LYS A 104 23.19 4.64 -10.95
C LYS A 104 24.37 5.31 -11.63
N CYS A 105 24.10 6.37 -12.39
CA CYS A 105 25.17 7.21 -12.94
C CYS A 105 25.96 7.87 -11.79
N PRO A 106 27.31 7.90 -11.83
CA PRO A 106 28.12 8.52 -10.78
C PRO A 106 27.92 10.04 -10.67
N LYS A 107 27.59 10.72 -11.79
CA LYS A 107 27.45 12.18 -11.85
C LYS A 107 26.02 12.64 -11.53
N CYS A 108 25.03 12.21 -12.31
CA CYS A 108 23.64 12.68 -12.15
C CYS A 108 22.74 11.78 -11.29
N LYS A 109 23.24 10.61 -10.83
CA LYS A 109 22.50 9.63 -10.01
C LYS A 109 21.24 9.04 -10.66
N ASN A 110 20.99 9.31 -11.95
CA ASN A 110 19.91 8.70 -12.71
C ASN A 110 20.10 7.18 -12.81
N LYS A 111 18.98 6.44 -12.73
CA LYS A 111 18.95 4.98 -12.86
C LYS A 111 18.96 4.60 -14.34
N LEU A 112 19.94 3.81 -14.75
CA LEU A 112 20.11 3.29 -16.11
C LEU A 112 19.80 1.80 -16.11
N ARG A 113 18.97 1.38 -17.07
CA ARG A 113 18.64 -0.03 -17.31
C ARG A 113 19.59 -0.59 -18.36
N VAL A 114 20.25 -1.70 -18.05
CA VAL A 114 21.32 -2.27 -18.88
C VAL A 114 21.17 -3.79 -18.94
N PRO A 115 21.31 -4.45 -20.11
CA PRO A 115 21.13 -5.90 -20.23
C PRO A 115 22.21 -6.68 -19.46
N ARG A 116 21.83 -7.79 -18.81
CA ARG A 116 22.74 -8.69 -18.07
C ARG A 116 23.51 -9.61 -19.02
N GLY A 117 24.63 -10.15 -18.54
CA GLY A 117 25.39 -11.19 -19.25
C GLY A 117 26.32 -10.70 -20.36
N LYS A 118 26.57 -9.39 -20.48
CA LYS A 118 27.43 -8.81 -21.52
C LYS A 118 28.90 -8.59 -21.07
N GLY A 119 29.25 -8.97 -19.84
CA GLY A 119 30.63 -8.84 -19.35
C GLY A 119 30.99 -7.39 -18.99
N LYS A 120 32.16 -6.91 -19.44
CA LYS A 120 32.58 -5.51 -19.24
C LYS A 120 31.95 -4.65 -20.32
N ILE A 121 31.10 -3.70 -19.92
CA ILE A 121 30.42 -2.79 -20.84
C ILE A 121 30.65 -1.34 -20.43
N GLN A 122 30.79 -0.48 -21.44
CA GLN A 122 30.80 0.96 -21.30
C GLN A 122 29.35 1.45 -21.30
N ILE A 123 28.92 2.05 -20.18
CA ILE A 123 27.57 2.58 -20.03
C ILE A 123 27.66 4.10 -20.19
N THR A 124 27.01 4.62 -21.22
CA THR A 124 26.89 6.07 -21.46
C THR A 124 25.54 6.57 -20.92
N CYS A 125 25.58 7.56 -20.03
CA CYS A 125 24.35 8.13 -19.48
C CYS A 125 23.63 9.02 -20.52
N PRO A 126 22.33 8.81 -20.81
CA PRO A 126 21.59 9.64 -21.77
C PRO A 126 21.38 11.08 -21.29
N VAL A 127 21.48 11.34 -19.98
CA VAL A 127 21.21 12.68 -19.41
C VAL A 127 22.47 13.53 -19.28
N CYS A 128 23.56 12.97 -18.76
CA CYS A 128 24.79 13.73 -18.50
C CYS A 128 25.96 13.33 -19.40
N ARG A 129 25.74 12.39 -20.34
CA ARG A 129 26.74 11.84 -21.27
C ARG A 129 28.02 11.31 -20.63
N THR A 130 28.03 11.12 -19.32
CA THR A 130 29.17 10.54 -18.60
C THR A 130 29.23 9.05 -18.90
N GLU A 131 30.42 8.61 -19.28
CA GLU A 131 30.73 7.23 -19.62
C GLU A 131 31.43 6.57 -18.44
N PHE A 132 31.05 5.33 -18.12
CA PHE A 132 31.69 4.57 -17.06
C PHE A 132 31.61 3.07 -17.34
N ILE A 133 32.65 2.35 -16.94
CA ILE A 133 32.76 0.91 -17.19
C ILE A 133 32.25 0.15 -15.97
N ARG A 134 31.32 -0.78 -16.19
CA ARG A 134 30.86 -1.74 -15.17
C ARG A 134 30.79 -3.14 -15.76
N LYS A 135 30.95 -4.13 -14.89
CA LYS A 135 30.69 -5.53 -15.22
C LYS A 135 29.21 -5.82 -14.94
N THR A 136 28.48 -6.27 -15.95
CA THR A 136 27.07 -6.69 -15.83
C THR A 136 26.91 -8.04 -15.19
#